data_AF-A0A940JAV6-F1
#
_entry.id   AF-A0A940JAV6-F1
#
_cell.length_a   1.000
_cell.length_b   1.000
_cell.length_c   1.000
_cell.angle_alpha   90.00
_cell.angle_beta   90.00
_cell.angle_gamma   90.00
#
_symmetry.space_group_name_H-M   'P 1'
#
loop_
_entity.id
_entity.type
_entity.pdbx_description
1 polymer ?
#
loop_
_entity_poly.entity_id
_entity_poly.type
_entity_poly.pdbx_seq_one_letter_code
_entity_poly.pdbx_strand_id
1 'polypeptide(L)'
;MHLISPKLLLAFFCLTIAQKLSSQSLSGFSGDNTDAQRMINIYRASAREHDPLYNGREYDRYPFYINSGIPYYNADILVAGQVQYDGLRYDSVLLMYDLISDELITTDFTGSHFVKLVKQKVDSFNIHATKFISIHSGKKVPEGYYKLIYSGKRQILS
;
A
#
# COMPACT_ATOMS: atom_id res chain seq x y z
N MET A 1 -40.36 -55.50 -39.04
CA MET A 1 -39.29 -55.68 -38.05
C MET A 1 -37.96 -55.31 -38.70
N HIS A 2 -37.45 -54.11 -38.46
CA HIS A 2 -36.05 -53.80 -38.72
C HIS A 2 -35.42 -53.42 -37.37
N LEU A 3 -34.70 -54.39 -36.78
CA LEU A 3 -33.90 -54.18 -35.58
C LEU A 3 -32.75 -53.22 -35.94
N ILE A 4 -32.74 -52.06 -35.29
CA ILE A 4 -31.63 -51.11 -35.34
C ILE A 4 -30.42 -51.78 -34.68
N SER A 5 -29.28 -51.80 -35.36
CA SER A 5 -28.07 -52.49 -34.86
C SER A 5 -27.51 -51.80 -33.59
N PRO A 6 -27.01 -52.55 -32.60
CA PRO A 6 -26.53 -52.00 -31.32
C PRO A 6 -25.31 -51.07 -31.49
N LYS A 7 -24.58 -51.19 -32.61
CA LYS A 7 -23.46 -50.30 -32.98
C LYS A 7 -23.93 -48.90 -33.38
N LEU A 8 -25.13 -48.79 -33.97
CA LEU A 8 -25.72 -47.50 -34.35
C LEU A 8 -26.22 -46.73 -33.12
N LEU A 9 -26.70 -47.45 -32.09
CA LEU A 9 -27.18 -46.85 -30.84
C LEU A 9 -26.02 -46.35 -29.97
N LEU A 10 -24.88 -47.05 -29.97
CA LEU A 10 -23.66 -46.65 -29.25
C LEU A 10 -23.01 -45.40 -29.88
N ALA A 11 -23.06 -45.28 -31.21
CA ALA A 11 -22.57 -44.10 -31.93
C ALA A 11 -23.41 -42.84 -31.63
N PHE A 12 -24.73 -42.99 -31.45
CA PHE A 12 -25.61 -41.88 -31.08
C PHE A 12 -25.41 -41.43 -29.63
N PHE A 13 -25.14 -42.37 -28.71
CA PHE A 13 -24.84 -42.06 -27.31
C PHE A 13 -23.49 -41.36 -27.11
N CYS A 14 -22.51 -41.64 -27.98
CA CYS A 14 -21.20 -40.98 -27.92
C CYS A 14 -21.23 -39.54 -28.49
N LEU A 15 -22.13 -39.25 -29.44
CA LEU A 15 -22.26 -37.94 -30.06
C LEU A 15 -22.92 -36.89 -29.15
N THR A 16 -23.76 -37.31 -28.20
CA THR A 16 -24.42 -36.41 -27.25
C THR A 16 -23.53 -36.05 -26.04
N ILE A 17 -22.53 -36.86 -25.71
CA ILE A 17 -21.55 -36.58 -24.66
C ILE A 17 -20.47 -35.61 -25.15
N ALA A 18 -20.11 -35.67 -26.44
CA ALA A 18 -19.14 -34.76 -27.06
C ALA A 18 -19.65 -33.29 -27.13
N GLN A 19 -20.96 -33.06 -27.15
CA GLN A 19 -21.50 -31.69 -27.11
C GLN A 19 -21.39 -31.01 -25.73
N LYS A 20 -21.05 -31.74 -24.66
CA LYS A 20 -20.82 -31.14 -23.33
C LYS A 20 -19.37 -30.77 -23.03
N LEU A 21 -18.46 -30.90 -24.00
CA LEU A 21 -17.00 -30.78 -23.75
C LEU A 21 -16.23 -29.77 -24.63
N SER A 22 -16.91 -29.01 -25.48
CA SER A 22 -16.32 -27.86 -26.19
C SER A 22 -17.39 -26.77 -26.27
N SER A 23 -17.21 -25.52 -25.87
CA SER A 23 -16.06 -24.73 -25.46
C SER A 23 -16.67 -23.61 -24.62
N GLN A 24 -15.94 -23.08 -23.65
CA GLN A 24 -16.36 -21.87 -22.94
C GLN A 24 -16.50 -20.75 -23.99
N SER A 25 -17.72 -20.43 -24.40
CA SER A 25 -17.94 -19.18 -25.09
C SER A 25 -17.66 -18.10 -24.07
N LEU A 26 -16.59 -17.34 -24.31
CA LEU A 26 -16.34 -16.04 -23.71
C LEU A 26 -17.54 -15.17 -24.10
N SER A 27 -18.61 -15.31 -23.33
CA SER A 27 -19.91 -14.73 -23.58
C SER A 27 -19.79 -13.28 -23.15
N GLY A 28 -19.33 -12.45 -24.08
CA GLY A 28 -19.24 -11.00 -23.89
C GLY A 28 -17.85 -10.41 -24.06
N PHE A 29 -17.19 -10.65 -25.21
CA PHE A 29 -16.38 -9.55 -25.79
C PHE A 29 -17.32 -8.55 -26.48
N SER A 30 -18.30 -8.06 -25.72
CA SER A 30 -18.78 -6.72 -25.92
C SER A 30 -17.62 -5.85 -25.42
N GLY A 31 -17.22 -4.82 -26.17
CA GLY A 31 -16.22 -3.85 -25.73
C GLY A 31 -16.73 -3.05 -24.53
N ASP A 32 -16.91 -3.74 -23.42
CA ASP A 32 -17.45 -3.23 -22.19
C ASP A 32 -16.27 -2.76 -21.37
N ASN A 33 -16.16 -1.44 -21.25
CA ASN A 33 -15.11 -0.76 -20.50
C ASN A 33 -14.94 -1.33 -19.08
N THR A 34 -15.95 -2.03 -18.57
CA THR A 34 -16.05 -2.74 -17.29
C THR A 34 -15.01 -3.84 -17.09
N ASP A 35 -14.74 -4.71 -18.07
CA ASP A 35 -13.74 -5.79 -17.91
C ASP A 35 -12.32 -5.24 -17.95
N ALA A 36 -12.06 -4.31 -18.87
CA ALA A 36 -10.81 -3.57 -18.92
C ALA A 36 -10.59 -2.74 -17.64
N GLN A 37 -11.61 -2.06 -17.13
CA GLN A 37 -11.57 -1.33 -15.86
C GLN A 37 -11.31 -2.25 -14.68
N ARG A 38 -11.91 -3.45 -14.65
CA ARG A 38 -11.66 -4.44 -13.61
C ARG A 38 -10.20 -4.90 -13.62
N MET A 39 -9.65 -5.20 -14.79
CA MET A 39 -8.24 -5.56 -14.95
C MET A 39 -7.31 -4.41 -14.54
N ILE A 40 -7.63 -3.16 -14.94
CA ILE A 40 -6.89 -1.96 -14.52
C ILE A 40 -6.94 -1.79 -13.00
N ASN A 41 -8.09 -2.02 -12.37
CA ASN A 41 -8.24 -1.89 -10.93
C ASN A 41 -7.47 -2.98 -10.18
N ILE A 42 -7.49 -4.22 -10.66
CA ILE A 42 -6.68 -5.32 -10.11
C ILE A 42 -5.19 -4.98 -10.21
N TYR A 43 -4.74 -4.53 -11.39
CA TYR A 43 -3.35 -4.11 -11.59
C TYR A 43 -2.95 -2.93 -10.68
N ARG A 44 -3.82 -1.93 -10.53
CA ARG A 44 -3.58 -0.80 -9.63
C ARG A 44 -3.55 -1.24 -8.17
N ALA A 45 -4.41 -2.16 -7.76
CA ALA A 45 -4.44 -2.69 -6.41
C ALA A 45 -3.15 -3.48 -6.10
N SER A 46 -2.74 -4.38 -7.00
CA SER A 46 -1.50 -5.14 -6.82
C SER A 46 -0.27 -4.24 -6.88
N ALA A 47 -0.23 -3.26 -7.78
CA ALA A 47 0.88 -2.29 -7.84
C ALA A 47 0.99 -1.47 -6.54
N ARG A 48 -0.13 -1.13 -5.90
CA ARG A 48 -0.14 -0.42 -4.61
C ARG A 48 0.27 -1.31 -3.44
N GLU A 49 -0.14 -2.57 -3.45
CA GLU A 49 0.29 -3.57 -2.45
C GLU A 49 1.82 -3.75 -2.46
N HIS A 50 2.44 -3.64 -3.64
CA HIS A 50 3.90 -3.74 -3.80
C HIS A 50 4.63 -2.40 -3.71
N ASP A 51 3.95 -1.29 -3.37
CA ASP A 51 4.59 0.02 -3.26
C ASP A 51 5.60 -0.02 -2.09
N PRO A 52 6.89 0.31 -2.34
CA PRO A 52 7.92 0.32 -1.30
C PRO A 52 7.57 1.13 -0.05
N LEU A 53 6.69 2.12 -0.17
CA LEU A 53 6.22 2.94 0.93
C LEU A 53 5.48 2.11 2.00
N TYR A 54 4.74 1.08 1.62
CA TYR A 54 3.88 0.32 2.54
C TYR A 54 4.53 -0.97 3.07
N ASN A 55 5.80 -1.21 2.73
CA ASN A 55 6.55 -2.43 3.09
C ASN A 55 7.33 -2.31 4.42
N GLY A 56 6.90 -1.41 5.30
CA GLY A 56 7.48 -1.24 6.63
C GLY A 56 7.07 -2.34 7.61
N ARG A 57 7.57 -2.27 8.86
CA ARG A 57 7.09 -3.16 9.93
C ARG A 57 5.84 -2.61 10.57
N GLU A 58 4.97 -3.48 11.06
CA GLU A 58 3.80 -3.07 11.83
C GLU A 58 4.18 -2.20 13.05
N TYR A 59 3.32 -1.23 13.35
CA TYR A 59 3.46 -0.32 14.48
C TYR A 59 2.48 -0.67 15.60
N ASP A 60 3.01 -1.13 16.73
CA ASP A 60 2.25 -1.37 17.94
C ASP A 60 1.99 -0.06 18.68
N ARG A 61 0.73 0.38 18.69
CA ARG A 61 0.33 1.62 19.36
C ARG A 61 0.44 1.47 20.89
N TYR A 62 0.82 2.56 21.57
CA TYR A 62 0.81 2.60 23.03
C TYR A 62 -0.56 2.25 23.61
N PRO A 63 -0.60 1.51 24.73
CA PRO A 63 -1.86 1.19 25.40
C PRO A 63 -2.62 2.44 25.83
N PHE A 64 -3.93 2.44 25.62
CA PHE A 64 -4.82 3.58 25.89
C PHE A 64 -4.86 4.02 27.37
N TYR A 65 -4.42 3.17 28.31
CA TYR A 65 -4.43 3.44 29.75
C TYR A 65 -3.20 4.23 30.26
N ILE A 66 -2.27 4.61 29.37
CA ILE A 66 -1.16 5.50 29.74
C ILE A 66 -1.71 6.94 29.79
N ASN A 67 -2.04 7.39 31.01
CA ASN A 67 -2.74 8.64 31.29
C ASN A 67 -1.91 9.94 31.13
N SER A 68 -0.73 9.91 30.51
CA SER A 68 0.13 11.11 30.42
C SER A 68 0.65 11.38 29.01
N GLY A 69 0.10 12.44 28.40
CA GLY A 69 0.64 13.06 27.19
C GLY A 69 0.22 12.39 25.88
N ILE A 70 0.57 13.05 24.78
CA ILE A 70 0.45 12.53 23.41
C ILE A 70 1.89 12.34 22.92
N PRO A 71 2.35 11.09 22.68
CA PRO A 71 3.72 10.85 22.20
C PRO A 71 3.90 11.30 20.74
N TYR A 72 2.80 11.59 20.06
CA TYR A 72 2.77 11.97 18.65
C TYR A 72 2.88 13.48 18.46
N TYR A 73 3.54 13.86 17.37
CA TYR A 73 3.63 15.26 16.96
C TYR A 73 2.25 15.84 16.65
N ASN A 74 1.86 16.88 17.38
CA ASN A 74 0.58 17.62 17.32
C ASN A 74 -0.69 16.83 17.70
N ALA A 75 -0.87 15.59 17.22
CA ALA A 75 -2.07 14.82 17.47
C ALA A 75 -1.86 13.31 17.32
N ASP A 76 -2.68 12.53 18.03
CA ASP A 76 -2.75 11.06 17.90
C ASP A 76 -3.65 10.62 16.73
N ILE A 77 -3.42 11.21 15.55
CA ILE A 77 -4.15 10.88 14.33
C ILE A 77 -3.20 10.90 13.13
N LEU A 78 -3.51 10.07 12.14
CA LEU A 78 -2.89 10.19 10.82
C LEU A 78 -3.41 11.44 10.12
N VAL A 79 -2.50 12.23 9.57
CA VAL A 79 -2.82 13.43 8.79
C VAL A 79 -2.13 13.38 7.44
N ALA A 80 -2.76 13.97 6.43
CA ALA A 80 -2.15 14.05 5.10
C ALA A 80 -0.88 14.92 5.14
N GLY A 81 0.19 14.38 4.56
CA GLY A 81 1.49 15.03 4.44
C GLY A 81 2.24 14.52 3.22
N GLN A 82 3.54 14.80 3.19
CA GLN A 82 4.47 14.43 2.16
C GLN A 82 5.64 13.72 2.80
N VAL A 83 6.16 12.71 2.11
CA VAL A 83 7.40 12.05 2.49
C VAL A 83 8.29 11.90 1.27
N GLN A 84 9.57 12.24 1.45
CA GLN A 84 10.64 11.86 0.54
C GLN A 84 11.18 10.52 1.04
N TYR A 85 10.91 9.46 0.28
CA TYR A 85 11.18 8.07 0.65
C TYR A 85 11.92 7.34 -0.47
N ASP A 86 13.10 6.80 -0.17
CA ASP A 86 13.95 6.03 -1.11
C ASP A 86 14.23 6.81 -2.41
N GLY A 87 14.50 8.12 -2.30
CA GLY A 87 14.72 9.00 -3.45
C GLY A 87 13.46 9.41 -4.21
N LEU A 88 12.27 8.94 -3.83
CA LEU A 88 10.99 9.30 -4.43
C LEU A 88 10.17 10.23 -3.53
N ARG A 89 9.41 11.12 -4.17
CA ARG A 89 8.48 12.02 -3.47
C ARG A 89 7.08 11.43 -3.50
N TYR A 90 6.49 11.27 -2.32
CA TYR A 90 5.11 10.89 -2.13
C TYR A 90 4.33 12.05 -1.51
N ASP A 91 3.27 12.49 -2.17
CA ASP A 91 2.38 13.55 -1.70
C ASP A 91 1.06 12.94 -1.17
N SER A 92 0.39 13.65 -0.26
CA SER A 92 -0.89 13.25 0.35
C SER A 92 -0.86 11.89 1.06
N VAL A 93 0.28 11.52 1.63
CA VAL A 93 0.43 10.30 2.45
C VAL A 93 -0.15 10.55 3.84
N LEU A 94 -0.93 9.61 4.35
CA LEU A 94 -1.36 9.64 5.75
C LEU A 94 -0.16 9.34 6.65
N LEU A 95 0.23 10.31 7.46
CA LEU A 95 1.42 10.28 8.30
C LEU A 95 1.09 10.62 9.76
N MET A 96 1.78 9.96 10.67
CA MET A 96 1.82 10.25 12.10
C MET A 96 3.26 10.08 12.57
N TYR A 97 3.76 10.99 13.40
CA TYR A 97 5.14 10.95 13.86
C TYR A 97 5.19 10.74 15.37
N ASP A 98 5.75 9.61 15.80
CA ASP A 98 6.02 9.31 17.22
C ASP A 98 7.34 9.97 17.63
N LEU A 99 7.26 10.97 18.52
CA LEU A 99 8.39 11.74 19.02
C LEU A 99 9.24 10.96 20.04
N ILE A 100 8.67 9.93 20.67
CA ILE A 100 9.34 9.14 21.71
C ILE A 100 10.19 8.05 21.07
N SER A 101 9.61 7.30 20.13
CA SER A 101 10.36 6.26 19.41
C SER A 101 11.11 6.79 18.18
N ASP A 102 10.87 8.04 17.78
CA ASP A 102 11.44 8.66 16.59
C ASP A 102 11.14 7.85 15.31
N GLU A 103 9.84 7.52 15.14
CA GLU A 103 9.31 6.66 14.05
C GLU A 103 8.24 7.40 13.24
N LEU A 104 8.36 7.33 11.91
CA LEU A 104 7.35 7.86 10.99
C LEU A 104 6.38 6.74 10.59
N ILE A 105 5.11 6.95 10.89
CA ILE A 105 4.06 5.94 10.79
C ILE A 105 3.10 6.32 9.66
N THR A 106 2.70 5.33 8.88
CA THR A 106 1.64 5.40 7.88
C THR A 106 0.69 4.21 8.05
N THR A 107 -0.16 3.93 7.06
CA THR A 107 -0.96 2.69 7.02
C THR A 107 -0.37 1.69 6.04
N ASP A 108 -0.75 0.43 6.16
CA ASP A 108 -0.61 -0.52 5.05
C ASP A 108 -1.45 -0.09 3.82
N PHE A 109 -1.32 -0.84 2.72
CA PHE A 109 -2.06 -0.55 1.49
C PHE A 109 -3.59 -0.66 1.67
N THR A 110 -4.05 -1.43 2.65
CA THR A 110 -5.48 -1.62 2.97
C THR A 110 -6.05 -0.49 3.83
N GLY A 111 -5.20 0.23 4.56
CA GLY A 111 -5.60 1.21 5.58
C GLY A 111 -5.93 0.59 6.94
N SER A 112 -5.72 -0.71 7.14
CA SER A 112 -6.18 -1.44 8.34
C SER A 112 -5.15 -1.47 9.45
N HIS A 113 -3.85 -1.45 9.12
CA HIS A 113 -2.76 -1.57 10.07
C HIS A 113 -1.85 -0.35 9.99
N PHE A 114 -1.28 0.05 11.13
CA PHE A 114 -0.24 1.05 11.15
C PHE A 114 1.11 0.42 10.79
N VAL A 115 1.88 1.12 9.97
CA VAL A 115 3.17 0.66 9.45
C VAL A 115 4.22 1.72 9.71
N LYS A 116 5.35 1.35 10.28
CA LYS A 116 6.54 2.19 10.41
C LYS A 116 7.32 2.21 9.11
N LEU A 117 7.52 3.39 8.55
CA LEU A 117 8.42 3.55 7.41
C LEU A 117 9.84 3.19 7.80
N VAL A 118 10.57 2.55 6.88
CA VAL A 118 11.97 2.19 7.12
C VAL A 118 12.79 3.47 7.26
N LYS A 119 13.29 3.73 8.47
CA LYS A 119 13.93 5.01 8.84
C LYS A 119 15.07 5.43 7.90
N GLN A 120 15.88 4.48 7.44
CA GLN A 120 17.01 4.71 6.52
C GLN A 120 16.58 5.12 5.11
N LYS A 121 15.30 4.92 4.77
CA LYS A 121 14.73 5.32 3.48
C LYS A 121 14.01 6.66 3.55
N VAL A 122 13.72 7.20 4.74
CA VAL A 122 13.05 8.49 4.89
C VAL A 122 14.10 9.59 4.86
N ASP A 123 14.12 10.41 3.80
CA ASP A 123 15.03 11.56 3.70
C ASP A 123 14.45 12.79 4.45
N SER A 124 13.15 13.05 4.24
CA SER A 124 12.43 14.14 4.88
C SER A 124 10.92 13.92 4.80
N PHE A 125 10.16 14.57 5.67
CA PHE A 125 8.70 14.54 5.60
C PHE A 125 8.11 15.86 6.09
N ASN A 126 6.84 16.09 5.78
CA ASN A 126 6.07 17.14 6.41
C ASN A 126 4.81 16.60 7.07
N ILE A 127 4.47 17.23 8.19
CA ILE A 127 3.18 17.10 8.86
C ILE A 127 2.64 18.52 8.98
N HIS A 128 1.55 18.79 8.26
CA HIS A 128 1.04 20.15 8.04
C HIS A 128 2.12 21.08 7.46
N ALA A 129 2.39 22.21 8.10
CA ALA A 129 3.40 23.18 7.67
C ALA A 129 4.80 22.90 8.24
N THR A 130 4.97 21.85 9.05
CA THR A 130 6.25 21.53 9.68
C THR A 130 7.02 20.50 8.85
N LYS A 131 8.26 20.81 8.51
CA LYS A 131 9.18 19.90 7.81
C LYS A 131 10.15 19.28 8.80
N PHE A 132 10.37 17.97 8.65
CA PHE A 132 11.37 17.19 9.37
C PHE A 132 12.40 16.64 8.37
N ILE A 133 13.66 16.58 8.79
CA ILE A 133 14.78 16.08 8.00
C ILE A 133 15.43 14.93 8.76
N SER A 134 15.70 13.84 8.06
CA SER A 134 16.43 12.70 8.63
C SER A 134 17.93 12.91 8.60
N ILE A 135 18.60 12.60 9.70
CA ILE A 135 20.06 12.51 9.77
C ILE A 135 20.40 11.04 9.97
N HIS A 136 21.02 10.42 8.96
CA HIS A 136 21.40 8.99 8.99
C HIS A 136 22.82 8.73 9.46
N SER A 137 23.65 9.77 9.55
CA SER A 137 24.98 9.65 10.13
C SER A 137 25.52 11.04 10.45
N GLY A 138 25.77 11.31 11.73
CA GLY A 138 26.35 12.56 12.18
C GLY A 138 27.47 12.31 13.19
N LYS A 139 28.69 12.74 12.88
CA LYS A 139 29.79 12.69 13.87
C LYS A 139 29.54 13.58 15.10
N LYS A 140 28.63 14.56 14.97
CA LYS A 140 28.34 15.59 15.99
C LYS A 140 26.87 15.65 16.40
N VAL A 141 25.99 15.00 15.66
CA VAL A 141 24.54 15.04 15.86
C VAL A 141 24.05 13.59 15.79
N PRO A 142 23.25 13.13 16.78
CA PRO A 142 22.66 11.81 16.74
C PRO A 142 21.85 11.58 15.45
N GLU A 143 21.63 10.32 15.13
CA GLU A 143 20.72 9.97 14.05
C GLU A 143 19.27 10.18 14.50
N GLY A 144 18.41 10.64 13.59
CA GLY A 144 17.00 10.86 13.90
C GLY A 144 16.32 11.90 13.01
N TYR A 145 15.05 12.17 13.30
CA TYR A 145 14.29 13.20 12.61
C TYR A 145 14.33 14.53 13.35
N TYR A 146 14.75 15.57 12.64
CA TYR A 146 14.90 16.91 13.19
C TYR A 146 13.97 17.90 12.52
N LYS A 147 13.35 18.77 13.30
CA LYS A 147 12.46 19.81 12.77
C LYS A 147 13.27 20.91 12.09
N LEU A 148 12.94 21.24 10.85
CA LEU A 148 13.54 22.36 10.13
C LEU A 148 12.95 23.68 10.63
N ILE A 149 13.76 24.48 11.32
CA ILE A 149 13.38 25.80 11.85
C ILE A 149 13.64 26.91 10.83
N TYR A 150 14.76 26.81 10.11
CA TYR A 150 15.18 27.82 9.15
C TYR A 150 15.99 27.18 8.02
N SER A 151 15.76 27.65 6.79
CA SER A 151 16.47 27.19 5.60
C SER A 151 16.92 28.38 4.75
N GLY A 152 18.17 28.81 4.94
CA GLY A 152 18.83 29.85 4.14
C GLY A 152 20.20 29.37 3.68
N LYS A 153 21.24 30.23 3.77
CA LYS A 153 22.65 29.81 3.53
C LYS A 153 23.12 28.69 4.47
N ARG A 154 22.44 28.54 5.61
CA ARG A 154 22.60 27.45 6.58
C ARG A 154 21.21 26.98 7.01
N GLN A 155 21.13 25.72 7.42
CA GLN A 155 19.93 25.14 8.00
C GLN A 155 20.03 25.14 9.53
N ILE A 156 18.93 25.43 10.20
CA ILE A 156 18.79 25.31 11.65
C ILE A 156 17.75 24.22 11.91
N LEU A 157 18.13 23.25 12.72
CA LEU A 157 17.34 22.08 13.07
C LEU A 157 17.13 22.07 14.59
N SER A 158 15.94 21.70 15.06
CA SER A 158 15.65 21.44 16.49
C SER A 158 15.32 19.98 16.72
#